data_AF-A0A2D7UW53-F1
#
_entry.id   AF-A0A2D7UW53-F1
#
_cell.length_a   1.000
_cell.length_b   1.000
_cell.length_c   1.000
_cell.angle_alpha   90.00
_cell.angle_beta   90.00
_cell.angle_gamma   90.00
#
_symmetry.space_group_name_H-M   'P 1'
#
loop_
_entity.id
_entity.type
_entity.pdbx_description
1 polymer ?
#
loop_
_entity_poly.entity_id
_entity_poly.type
_entity_poly.pdbx_seq_one_letter_code
_entity_poly.pdbx_strand_id
1 'polypeptide(L)'
;MRGICDDLDAETDALRAVVAGLTEDEWRLPTPADGWDTHETIIHLGMADVAASLAVLDPTGFEETKQQMLQGEGDLHTFGGLDVRTMSGSDLWQWFADERTRMTEAFRAIEPKDRIPWFGPDMSALSFATAR
;
A
#
# COMPACT_ATOMS: atom_id res chain seq x y z
N MET A 1 3.96 13.43 -12.23
CA MET A 1 4.01 12.17 -11.45
C MET A 1 5.08 11.20 -11.91
N ARG A 2 5.40 11.08 -13.22
CA ARG A 2 6.44 10.14 -13.74
C ARG A 2 7.69 9.96 -12.87
N GLY A 3 8.46 11.02 -12.60
CA GLY A 3 9.72 10.89 -11.84
C GLY A 3 9.55 10.26 -10.45
N ILE A 4 8.59 10.73 -9.65
CA ILE A 4 8.33 10.13 -8.34
C ILE A 4 7.81 8.67 -8.46
N CYS A 5 7.04 8.34 -9.50
CA CYS A 5 6.62 6.95 -9.74
C CYS A 5 7.79 6.05 -10.13
N ASP A 6 8.74 6.54 -10.91
CA ASP A 6 9.93 5.79 -11.30
C ASP A 6 10.85 5.54 -10.09
N ASP A 7 10.97 6.53 -9.19
CA ASP A 7 11.70 6.36 -7.92
C ASP A 7 11.07 5.26 -7.05
N LEU A 8 9.74 5.12 -7.09
CA LEU A 8 9.02 4.12 -6.30
C LEU A 8 9.11 2.71 -6.88
N ASP A 9 9.10 2.60 -8.20
CA ASP A 9 9.37 1.32 -8.85
C ASP A 9 10.80 0.86 -8.50
N ALA A 10 11.77 1.78 -8.49
CA ALA A 10 13.14 1.49 -8.07
C ALA A 10 13.25 1.13 -6.57
N GLU A 11 12.51 1.82 -5.70
CA GLU A 11 12.43 1.49 -4.28
C GLU A 11 11.83 0.10 -4.05
N THR A 12 10.76 -0.25 -4.77
CA THR A 12 10.15 -1.58 -4.71
C THR A 12 11.12 -2.65 -5.19
N ASP A 13 11.91 -2.40 -6.23
CA ASP A 13 12.96 -3.31 -6.68
C ASP A 13 14.07 -3.49 -5.63
N ALA A 14 14.47 -2.43 -4.95
CA ALA A 14 15.43 -2.50 -3.85
C ALA A 14 14.86 -3.32 -2.67
N LEU A 15 13.58 -3.11 -2.33
CA LEU A 15 12.90 -3.87 -1.29
C LEU A 15 12.76 -5.35 -1.66
N ARG A 16 12.49 -5.66 -2.92
CA ARG A 16 12.48 -7.04 -3.44
C ARG A 16 13.77 -7.77 -3.11
N ALA A 17 14.91 -7.10 -3.34
CA ALA A 17 16.22 -7.69 -3.10
C ALA A 17 16.45 -8.01 -1.61
N VAL A 18 15.83 -7.26 -0.69
CA VAL A 18 15.87 -7.53 0.75
C VAL A 18 15.09 -8.79 1.10
N VAL A 19 13.89 -8.98 0.52
CA VAL A 19 12.98 -10.06 0.93
C VAL A 19 13.09 -11.34 0.10
N ALA A 20 13.69 -11.29 -1.10
CA ALA A 20 13.69 -12.40 -2.07
C ALA A 20 14.33 -13.70 -1.58
N GLY A 21 15.19 -13.64 -0.55
CA GLY A 21 15.88 -14.80 0.01
C GLY A 21 15.33 -15.29 1.35
N LEU A 22 14.31 -14.62 1.90
CA LEU A 22 13.79 -14.95 3.22
C LEU A 22 13.01 -16.28 3.18
N THR A 23 13.28 -17.12 4.15
CA THR A 23 12.45 -18.28 4.50
C THR A 23 11.18 -17.83 5.21
N GLU A 24 10.16 -18.70 5.27
CA GLU A 24 8.90 -18.37 5.97
C GLU A 24 9.09 -18.02 7.45
N ASP A 25 10.06 -18.64 8.12
CA ASP A 25 10.40 -18.30 9.51
C ASP A 25 11.04 -16.89 9.59
N GLU A 26 11.86 -16.51 8.62
CA GLU A 26 12.48 -15.19 8.56
C GLU A 26 11.48 -14.08 8.26
N TRP A 27 10.43 -14.37 7.50
CA TRP A 27 9.29 -13.44 7.30
C TRP A 27 8.56 -13.09 8.60
N ARG A 28 8.66 -13.94 9.63
CA ARG A 28 8.07 -13.74 10.96
C ARG A 28 9.05 -13.17 11.98
N LEU A 29 10.26 -12.77 11.56
CA LEU A 29 11.20 -12.09 12.44
C LEU A 29 10.75 -10.64 12.72
N PRO A 30 10.94 -10.16 13.96
CA PRO A 30 10.55 -8.80 14.35
C PRO A 30 11.36 -7.76 13.58
N THR A 31 10.71 -6.63 13.33
CA THR A 31 11.34 -5.43 12.76
C THR A 31 11.59 -4.39 13.86
N PRO A 32 12.27 -3.28 13.56
CA PRO A 32 12.40 -2.18 14.51
C PRO A 32 11.06 -1.51 14.90
N ALA A 33 10.00 -1.71 14.12
CA ALA A 33 8.65 -1.29 14.50
C ALA A 33 8.11 -2.25 15.57
N ASP A 34 7.84 -1.71 16.76
CA ASP A 34 7.45 -2.52 17.91
C ASP A 34 6.16 -3.31 17.64
N GLY A 35 6.21 -4.62 17.92
CA GLY A 35 5.11 -5.55 17.65
C GLY A 35 4.94 -6.00 16.20
N TRP A 36 5.79 -5.56 15.26
CA TRP A 36 5.67 -5.90 13.84
C TRP A 36 6.76 -6.86 13.40
N ASP A 37 6.40 -7.82 12.55
CA ASP A 37 7.35 -8.62 11.79
C ASP A 37 7.46 -8.13 10.33
N THR A 38 8.30 -8.81 9.55
CA THR A 38 8.50 -8.46 8.13
C THR A 38 7.20 -8.59 7.34
N HIS A 39 6.37 -9.57 7.67
CA HIS A 39 5.08 -9.81 7.02
C HIS A 39 4.10 -8.66 7.27
N GLU A 40 3.93 -8.25 8.52
CA GLU A 40 3.07 -7.12 8.90
C GLU A 40 3.54 -5.82 8.24
N THR A 41 4.86 -5.64 8.11
CA THR A 41 5.44 -4.49 7.42
C THR A 41 5.05 -4.45 5.95
N ILE A 42 5.14 -5.57 5.22
CA ILE A 42 4.76 -5.62 3.80
C ILE A 42 3.24 -5.49 3.63
N ILE A 43 2.44 -6.09 4.52
CA ILE A 43 0.98 -5.89 4.54
C ILE A 43 0.66 -4.40 4.65
N HIS A 44 1.27 -3.70 5.60
CA HIS A 44 1.01 -2.28 5.81
C HIS A 44 1.31 -1.44 4.57
N LEU A 45 2.45 -1.68 3.91
CA LEU A 45 2.82 -0.99 2.67
C LEU A 45 1.80 -1.27 1.55
N GLY A 46 1.40 -2.52 1.36
CA GLY A 46 0.43 -2.88 0.33
C GLY A 46 -0.95 -2.30 0.58
N MET A 47 -1.41 -2.27 1.83
CA MET A 47 -2.73 -1.71 2.16
C MET A 47 -2.78 -0.19 1.97
N ALA A 48 -1.65 0.51 2.20
CA ALA A 48 -1.53 1.91 1.83
C ALA A 48 -1.64 2.12 0.31
N ASP A 49 -1.00 1.26 -0.48
CA ASP A 49 -1.07 1.29 -1.96
C ASP A 49 -2.48 0.98 -2.48
N VAL A 50 -3.17 0.00 -1.87
CA VAL A 50 -4.58 -0.31 -2.18
C VAL A 50 -5.47 0.91 -1.92
N ALA A 51 -5.40 1.51 -0.72
CA ALA A 51 -6.21 2.66 -0.36
C ALA A 51 -5.91 3.87 -1.26
N ALA A 52 -4.63 4.09 -1.60
CA ALA A 52 -4.20 5.15 -2.50
C ALA A 52 -4.73 4.96 -3.93
N SER A 53 -4.65 3.75 -4.47
CA SER A 53 -5.19 3.43 -5.79
C SER A 53 -6.70 3.58 -5.83
N LEU A 54 -7.41 3.16 -4.76
CA LEU A 54 -8.85 3.35 -4.62
C LEU A 54 -9.22 4.83 -4.59
N ALA A 55 -8.54 5.65 -3.79
CA ALA A 55 -8.79 7.09 -3.70
C ALA A 55 -8.63 7.83 -5.03
N VAL A 56 -7.77 7.33 -5.94
CA VAL A 56 -7.57 7.91 -7.27
C VAL A 56 -8.56 7.34 -8.30
N LEU A 57 -8.74 6.02 -8.33
CA LEU A 57 -9.50 5.34 -9.37
C LEU A 57 -11.02 5.32 -9.10
N ASP A 58 -11.40 5.30 -7.83
CA ASP A 58 -12.79 5.36 -7.36
C ASP A 58 -12.89 6.19 -6.06
N PRO A 59 -12.84 7.53 -6.17
CA PRO A 59 -12.94 8.42 -5.01
C PRO A 59 -14.21 8.22 -4.18
N THR A 60 -15.32 7.80 -4.81
CA THR A 60 -16.58 7.53 -4.13
C THR A 60 -16.47 6.27 -3.27
N GLY A 61 -15.98 5.16 -3.84
CA GLY A 61 -15.74 3.92 -3.10
C GLY A 61 -14.72 4.09 -1.97
N PHE A 62 -13.71 4.95 -2.16
CA PHE A 62 -12.81 5.33 -1.07
C PHE A 62 -13.53 6.02 0.08
N GLU A 63 -14.39 7.01 -0.20
CA GLU A 63 -15.10 7.73 0.86
C GLU A 63 -16.08 6.80 1.60
N GLU A 64 -16.77 5.90 0.89
CA GLU A 64 -17.61 4.86 1.53
C GLU A 64 -16.79 3.97 2.48
N THR A 65 -15.63 3.49 2.02
CA THR A 65 -14.70 2.70 2.84
C THR A 65 -14.24 3.48 4.07
N LYS A 66 -13.87 4.75 3.87
CA LYS A 66 -13.44 5.63 4.97
C LYS A 66 -14.54 5.81 6.00
N GLN A 67 -15.80 5.97 5.59
CA GLN A 67 -16.92 6.06 6.53
C GLN A 67 -17.11 4.77 7.32
N GLN A 68 -17.02 3.59 6.68
CA GLN A 68 -17.09 2.30 7.37
C GLN A 68 -15.97 2.14 8.41
N MET A 69 -14.75 2.55 8.07
CA MET A 69 -13.62 2.54 9.00
C MET A 69 -13.84 3.46 10.21
N LEU A 70 -14.35 4.69 9.99
CA LEU A 70 -14.67 5.62 11.07
C LEU A 70 -15.76 5.10 12.01
N GLN A 71 -16.63 4.22 11.52
CA GLN A 71 -17.68 3.54 12.29
C GLN A 71 -17.16 2.28 13.00
N GLY A 72 -15.90 1.89 12.78
CA GLY A 72 -15.30 0.67 13.33
C GLY A 72 -15.75 -0.61 12.63
N GLU A 73 -16.33 -0.49 11.44
CA GLU A 73 -16.87 -1.61 10.65
C GLU A 73 -15.91 -2.08 9.54
N GLY A 74 -14.84 -1.31 9.26
CA GLY A 74 -13.81 -1.64 8.29
C GLY A 74 -12.51 -2.15 8.95
N ASP A 75 -11.76 -2.98 8.23
CA ASP A 75 -10.42 -3.42 8.61
C ASP A 75 -9.42 -3.01 7.52
N LEU A 76 -8.39 -2.25 7.93
CA LEU A 76 -7.26 -1.84 7.09
C LEU A 76 -6.40 -3.01 6.60
N HIS A 77 -6.65 -4.23 7.08
CA HIS A 77 -5.97 -5.45 6.67
C HIS A 77 -6.86 -6.36 5.81
N THR A 78 -8.11 -5.96 5.54
CA THR A 78 -8.99 -6.64 4.59
C THR A 78 -9.59 -5.67 3.58
N PHE A 79 -9.01 -5.62 2.37
CA PHE A 79 -9.66 -5.01 1.21
C PHE A 79 -10.25 -6.13 0.36
N GLY A 80 -11.55 -6.06 0.06
CA GLY A 80 -12.22 -7.05 -0.79
C GLY A 80 -12.40 -8.45 -0.19
N GLY A 81 -12.25 -8.61 1.13
CA GLY A 81 -12.44 -9.89 1.83
C GLY A 81 -11.26 -10.87 1.73
N LEU A 82 -10.12 -10.41 1.22
CA LEU A 82 -8.88 -11.17 1.21
C LEU A 82 -8.16 -11.04 2.56
N ASP A 83 -7.86 -12.16 3.20
CA ASP A 83 -7.05 -12.18 4.42
C ASP A 83 -5.57 -12.38 4.07
N VAL A 84 -4.90 -11.27 3.78
CA VAL A 84 -3.47 -11.25 3.39
C VAL A 84 -2.54 -11.74 4.50
N ARG A 85 -2.99 -11.75 5.77
CA ARG A 85 -2.20 -12.27 6.91
C ARG A 85 -1.92 -13.75 6.81
N THR A 86 -2.76 -14.48 6.07
CA THR A 86 -2.61 -15.94 5.88
C THR A 86 -1.67 -16.31 4.75
N MET A 87 -1.21 -15.34 3.94
CA MET A 87 -0.33 -15.59 2.80
C MET A 87 1.07 -16.01 3.25
N SER A 88 1.70 -16.89 2.46
CA SER A 88 3.14 -17.11 2.52
C SER A 88 3.90 -15.81 2.25
N GLY A 89 5.16 -15.72 2.67
CA GLY A 89 6.00 -14.56 2.38
C GLY A 89 6.13 -14.28 0.88
N SER A 90 6.27 -15.32 0.06
CA SER A 90 6.34 -15.18 -1.39
C SER A 90 5.04 -14.68 -2.02
N ASP A 91 3.88 -15.19 -1.56
CA ASP A 91 2.58 -14.76 -2.11
C ASP A 91 2.25 -13.33 -1.67
N LEU A 92 2.57 -12.98 -0.41
CA LEU A 92 2.41 -11.62 0.09
C LEU A 92 3.26 -10.63 -0.72
N TRP A 93 4.51 -10.99 -1.05
CA TRP A 93 5.34 -10.16 -1.90
C TRP A 93 4.73 -9.93 -3.29
N GLN A 94 4.20 -10.98 -3.93
CA GLN A 94 3.55 -10.83 -5.24
C GLN A 94 2.33 -9.93 -5.16
N TRP A 95 1.46 -10.13 -4.16
CA TRP A 95 0.32 -9.27 -3.91
C TRP A 95 0.75 -7.80 -3.73
N PHE A 96 1.74 -7.55 -2.88
CA PHE A 96 2.26 -6.20 -2.67
C PHE A 96 2.80 -5.57 -3.96
N ALA A 97 3.56 -6.32 -4.76
CA ALA A 97 4.12 -5.82 -6.02
C ALA A 97 3.03 -5.47 -7.05
N ASP A 98 1.95 -6.25 -7.11
CA ASP A 98 0.80 -5.99 -7.97
C ASP A 98 0.06 -4.71 -7.52
N GLU A 99 -0.20 -4.55 -6.22
CA GLU A 99 -0.86 -3.36 -5.69
C GLU A 99 0.00 -2.09 -5.83
N ARG A 100 1.31 -2.21 -5.63
CA ARG A 100 2.28 -1.14 -5.91
C ARG A 100 2.20 -0.70 -7.37
N THR A 101 2.19 -1.65 -8.30
CA THR A 101 2.08 -1.37 -9.74
C THR A 101 0.76 -0.67 -10.06
N ARG A 102 -0.35 -1.17 -9.53
CA ARG A 102 -1.67 -0.54 -9.68
C ARG A 102 -1.67 0.90 -9.17
N MET A 103 -1.07 1.14 -8.01
CA MET A 103 -0.95 2.48 -7.45
C MET A 103 -0.05 3.40 -8.31
N THR A 104 1.11 2.93 -8.79
CA THR A 104 2.00 3.78 -9.60
C THR A 104 1.38 4.09 -10.96
N GLU A 105 0.64 3.17 -11.56
CA GLU A 105 -0.16 3.42 -12.76
C GLU A 105 -1.26 4.46 -12.53
N ALA A 106 -2.02 4.36 -11.43
CA ALA A 106 -3.03 5.36 -11.07
C ALA A 106 -2.42 6.75 -10.89
N PHE A 107 -1.26 6.83 -10.21
CA PHE A 107 -0.58 8.10 -9.97
C PHE A 107 0.03 8.68 -11.26
N ARG A 108 0.50 7.84 -12.19
CA ARG A 108 1.00 8.30 -13.49
C ARG A 108 -0.08 8.95 -14.36
N ALA A 109 -1.37 8.66 -14.10
CA ALA A 109 -2.50 9.19 -14.83
C ALA A 109 -3.00 10.57 -14.33
N ILE A 110 -2.49 11.08 -13.21
CA ILE A 110 -2.90 12.35 -12.61
C ILE A 110 -1.75 13.36 -12.52
N GLU A 111 -2.08 14.64 -12.32
CA GLU A 111 -1.12 15.73 -12.22
C GLU A 111 -0.63 15.92 -10.77
N PRO A 112 0.60 16.41 -10.55
CA PRO A 112 1.17 16.55 -9.20
C PRO A 112 0.33 17.33 -8.17
N LYS A 113 -0.53 18.24 -8.64
CA LYS A 113 -1.38 19.10 -7.79
C LYS A 113 -2.80 18.58 -7.63
N ASP A 114 -3.18 17.51 -8.33
CA ASP A 114 -4.51 16.93 -8.20
C ASP A 114 -4.74 16.47 -6.76
N ARG A 115 -6.00 16.59 -6.33
CA ARG A 115 -6.40 16.34 -4.94
C ARG A 115 -6.89 14.91 -4.81
N ILE A 116 -6.25 14.15 -3.93
CA ILE A 116 -6.61 12.78 -3.59
C ILE A 116 -7.31 12.82 -2.22
N PRO A 117 -8.54 12.33 -2.10
CA PRO A 117 -9.20 12.14 -0.81
C PRO A 117 -8.35 11.26 0.10
N TRP A 118 -8.32 11.57 1.39
CA TRP A 118 -7.57 10.75 2.34
C TRP A 118 -8.28 10.63 3.68
N PHE A 119 -7.76 9.77 4.55
CA PHE A 119 -8.24 9.61 5.93
C PHE A 119 -8.02 10.90 6.76
N GLY A 120 -7.00 11.68 6.42
CA GLY A 120 -6.80 13.05 6.90
C GLY A 120 -7.39 14.10 5.96
N PRO A 121 -6.85 15.33 5.94
CA PRO A 121 -7.13 16.27 4.86
C PRO A 121 -6.75 15.66 3.52
N ASP A 122 -7.46 16.04 2.46
CA ASP A 122 -7.04 15.70 1.09
C ASP A 122 -5.56 16.03 0.89
N MET A 123 -4.86 15.24 0.09
CA MET A 123 -3.46 15.45 -0.22
C MET A 123 -3.29 15.79 -1.69
N SER A 124 -2.23 16.51 -2.04
CA SER A 124 -1.84 16.58 -3.45
C SER A 124 -1.27 15.22 -3.88
N ALA A 125 -1.41 14.85 -5.15
CA ALA A 125 -0.86 13.60 -5.66
C ALA A 125 0.64 13.45 -5.34
N LEU A 126 1.41 14.54 -5.47
CA LEU A 126 2.83 14.52 -5.15
C LEU A 126 3.08 14.34 -3.64
N SER A 127 2.36 15.07 -2.79
CA SER A 127 2.49 14.94 -1.32
C SER A 127 2.14 13.53 -0.85
N PHE A 128 1.06 12.97 -1.38
CA PHE A 128 0.67 11.60 -1.11
C PHE A 128 1.79 10.65 -1.50
N ALA A 129 2.30 10.79 -2.73
CA ALA A 129 3.35 9.92 -3.25
C ALA A 129 4.67 9.97 -2.47
N THR A 130 4.89 10.99 -1.65
CA THR A 130 6.07 11.07 -0.77
C THR A 130 5.79 10.66 0.68
N ALA A 131 4.53 10.52 1.06
CA ALA A 131 4.12 10.31 2.45
C ALA A 131 3.66 8.89 2.77
N ARG A 132 3.25 8.13 1.75
CA ARG A 132 2.82 6.74 1.91
C ARG A 132 3.95 5.83 2.36
#